data_AF-A0A9K3HQ61-F1
#
_entry.id   AF-A0A9K3HQ61-F1
#
_cell.length_a   1.000
_cell.length_b   1.000
_cell.length_c   1.000
_cell.angle_alpha   90.00
_cell.angle_beta   90.00
_cell.angle_gamma   90.00
#
_symmetry.space_group_name_H-M   'P 1'
#
loop_
_entity.id
_entity.type
_entity.pdbx_description
1 polymer ?
#
loop_
_entity_poly.entity_id
_entity_poly.type
_entity_poly.pdbx_seq_one_letter_code
_entity_poly.pdbx_strand_id
1 'polypeptide(L)'
;MLYVQHPDAQNLPHTISCASFCFSVRLVRLLCGFAQSQEAYDAAVNELFSALNTVNDHLSGSRYLCGDKLTLADVCLFTTLIRFDLVYNVMFKCTKKKVVEYQNLHGYMCDIYQIPHVAETCNLDAMMDGYYKFLFPLNPGNIRPVMPYASAHEFLLQSHNREYLSTSQQSAQILVS
;
A
#
# COMPACT_ATOMS: atom_id res chain seq x y z
N MET A 1 4.47 -11.02 22.02
CA MET A 1 4.54 -12.44 21.61
C MET A 1 3.14 -12.91 21.27
N LEU A 2 2.70 -12.72 20.02
CA LEU A 2 1.61 -13.48 19.38
C LEU A 2 1.92 -13.49 17.87
N TYR A 3 2.92 -14.29 17.48
CA TYR A 3 2.94 -14.88 16.15
C TYR A 3 1.81 -15.90 16.14
N VAL A 4 0.71 -15.61 15.47
CA VAL A 4 -0.21 -16.68 15.07
C VAL A 4 0.42 -17.33 13.86
N GLN A 5 1.27 -18.34 14.09
CA GLN A 5 1.59 -19.30 13.05
C GLN A 5 0.28 -19.98 12.65
N HIS A 6 -0.25 -19.63 11.49
CA HIS A 6 -1.40 -20.33 10.92
C HIS A 6 -0.91 -21.69 10.37
N PRO A 7 -1.40 -22.85 10.85
CA PRO A 7 -0.81 -24.15 10.53
C PRO A 7 -1.10 -24.71 9.12
N ASP A 8 -1.71 -23.94 8.20
CA ASP A 8 -2.24 -24.48 6.93
C ASP A 8 -1.65 -23.81 5.68
N ALA A 9 -0.37 -23.43 5.71
CA ALA A 9 0.33 -22.80 4.59
C ALA A 9 0.99 -23.81 3.62
N GLN A 10 0.56 -25.07 3.58
CA GLN A 10 1.19 -26.09 2.73
C GLN A 10 0.34 -26.67 1.61
N ASN A 11 -0.95 -26.34 1.46
CA ASN A 11 -1.75 -26.83 0.32
C ASN A 11 -2.97 -25.95 -0.01
N LEU A 12 -2.75 -24.75 -0.54
CA LEU A 12 -3.84 -23.98 -1.18
C LEU A 12 -3.46 -23.65 -2.63
N PRO A 13 -4.30 -23.99 -3.62
CA PRO A 13 -4.07 -23.67 -5.02
C PRO A 13 -4.09 -22.14 -5.22
N HIS A 14 -3.61 -21.69 -6.38
CA HIS A 14 -3.35 -20.32 -6.86
C HIS A 14 -4.45 -19.24 -6.74
N THR A 15 -5.38 -19.33 -5.79
CA THR A 15 -6.41 -18.34 -5.52
C THR A 15 -5.96 -17.43 -4.40
N ILE A 16 -5.27 -16.35 -4.77
CA ILE A 16 -4.85 -15.35 -3.80
C ILE A 16 -6.09 -14.57 -3.34
N SER A 17 -6.53 -14.78 -2.10
CA SER A 17 -7.67 -14.06 -1.55
C SER A 17 -7.29 -12.59 -1.31
N CYS A 18 -8.14 -11.66 -1.75
CA CYS A 18 -7.97 -10.22 -1.51
C CYS A 18 -7.77 -9.90 -0.01
N ALA A 19 -8.29 -10.73 0.89
CA ALA A 19 -8.14 -10.59 2.34
C ALA A 19 -6.69 -10.88 2.81
N SER A 20 -6.00 -11.85 2.20
CA SER A 20 -4.66 -12.25 2.60
C SER A 20 -3.63 -11.16 2.32
N PHE A 21 -3.69 -10.52 1.14
CA PHE A 21 -2.80 -9.40 0.81
C PHE A 21 -2.97 -8.22 1.77
N CYS A 22 -4.23 -7.92 2.09
CA CYS A 22 -4.57 -6.79 2.92
C CYS A 22 -4.02 -6.93 4.35
N PHE A 23 -4.04 -8.14 4.89
CA PHE A 23 -3.53 -8.44 6.21
C PHE A 23 -1.99 -8.41 6.25
N SER A 24 -1.34 -9.00 5.24
CA SER A 24 0.12 -9.05 5.13
C SER A 24 0.74 -7.65 5.05
N VAL A 25 0.28 -6.77 4.16
CA VAL A 25 0.91 -5.44 3.98
C VAL A 25 0.69 -4.54 5.22
N ARG A 26 -0.45 -4.69 5.91
CA ARG A 26 -0.82 -3.83 7.05
C ARG A 26 0.03 -4.10 8.30
N LEU A 27 0.40 -5.35 8.55
CA LEU A 27 1.17 -5.75 9.75
C LEU A 27 2.69 -5.64 9.55
N VAL A 28 3.20 -5.99 8.36
CA VAL A 28 4.65 -6.08 8.13
C VAL A 28 5.36 -4.73 8.27
N ARG A 29 4.68 -3.60 8.00
CA ARG A 29 5.23 -2.25 8.26
C ARG A 29 5.60 -2.01 9.73
N LEU A 30 4.79 -2.53 10.66
CA LEU A 30 5.05 -2.39 12.09
C LEU A 30 6.22 -3.30 12.49
N LEU A 31 6.32 -4.48 11.89
CA LEU A 31 7.44 -5.39 12.10
C LEU A 31 8.77 -4.75 11.66
N CYS A 32 8.79 -4.01 10.55
CA CYS A 32 9.97 -3.25 10.13
C CYS A 32 10.34 -2.15 11.13
N GLY A 33 9.36 -1.32 11.52
CA GLY A 33 9.61 -0.16 12.38
C GLY A 33 10.01 -0.50 13.81
N PHE A 34 9.54 -1.64 14.34
CA PHE A 34 9.77 -2.05 15.72
C PHE A 34 10.68 -3.28 15.86
N ALA A 35 11.36 -3.69 14.78
CA ALA A 35 12.33 -4.76 14.83
C ALA A 35 13.45 -4.46 15.85
N GLN A 36 13.77 -5.44 16.69
CA GLN A 36 14.81 -5.34 17.73
C GLN A 36 16.14 -5.99 17.31
N SER A 37 16.20 -6.59 16.13
CA SER A 37 17.41 -7.16 15.54
C SER A 37 17.46 -6.89 14.04
N GLN A 38 18.67 -6.90 13.48
CA GLN A 38 18.88 -6.69 12.04
C GLN A 38 18.22 -7.80 11.22
N GLU A 39 18.31 -9.05 11.67
CA GLU A 39 17.75 -10.21 11.00
C GLU A 39 16.22 -10.16 10.94
N ALA A 40 15.58 -9.73 12.03
CA ALA A 40 14.13 -9.55 12.08
C ALA A 40 13.67 -8.42 11.15
N TYR A 41 14.42 -7.32 11.11
CA TYR A 41 14.17 -6.21 10.18
C TYR A 41 14.34 -6.67 8.73
N ASP A 42 15.43 -7.36 8.39
CA ASP A 42 15.75 -7.83 7.04
C ASP A 42 14.69 -8.81 6.54
N ALA A 43 14.21 -9.71 7.39
CA ALA A 43 13.12 -10.62 7.04
C ALA A 43 11.82 -9.84 6.74
N ALA A 44 11.43 -8.93 7.64
CA ALA A 44 10.20 -8.15 7.51
C ALA A 44 10.22 -7.23 6.28
N VAL A 45 11.31 -6.51 6.04
CA VAL A 45 11.41 -5.60 4.90
C VAL A 45 11.39 -6.37 3.59
N ASN A 46 12.04 -7.54 3.51
CA ASN A 46 11.99 -8.36 2.30
C ASN A 46 10.59 -8.93 2.04
N GLU A 47 9.89 -9.38 3.09
CA GLU A 47 8.49 -9.82 2.97
C GLU A 47 7.57 -8.69 2.49
N LEU A 48 7.71 -7.49 3.05
CA LEU A 48 6.94 -6.31 2.65
C LEU A 48 7.09 -6.01 1.15
N PHE A 49 8.33 -5.92 0.69
CA PHE A 49 8.59 -5.58 -0.71
C PHE A 49 8.24 -6.73 -1.66
N SER A 50 8.35 -7.98 -1.22
CA SER A 50 7.84 -9.12 -1.98
C SER A 50 6.33 -9.01 -2.17
N ALA A 51 5.57 -8.72 -1.11
CA ALA A 51 4.13 -8.54 -1.18
C ALA A 51 3.74 -7.34 -2.07
N LEU A 52 4.43 -6.19 -1.93
CA LEU A 52 4.18 -5.02 -2.78
C LEU A 52 4.45 -5.30 -4.25
N ASN A 53 5.51 -6.07 -4.58
CA ASN A 53 5.78 -6.48 -5.95
C ASN A 53 4.64 -7.34 -6.51
N THR A 54 4.20 -8.36 -5.76
CA THR A 54 3.10 -9.22 -6.22
C THR A 54 1.81 -8.43 -6.45
N VAL A 55 1.48 -7.49 -5.55
CA VAL A 55 0.30 -6.63 -5.74
C VAL A 55 0.47 -5.69 -6.93
N ASN A 56 1.64 -5.09 -7.12
CA ASN A 56 1.92 -4.26 -8.29
C ASN A 56 1.73 -5.03 -9.60
N ASP A 57 2.19 -6.28 -9.63
CA ASP A 57 2.10 -7.12 -10.82
C ASP A 57 0.65 -7.53 -11.09
N HIS A 58 -0.13 -7.86 -10.05
CA HIS A 58 -1.57 -8.10 -10.17
C HIS A 58 -2.32 -6.88 -10.72
N LEU A 59 -2.01 -5.69 -10.20
CA LEU A 59 -2.63 -4.43 -10.61
C LEU A 59 -2.22 -3.95 -12.01
N SER A 60 -1.33 -4.69 -12.70
CA SER A 60 -1.03 -4.43 -14.12
C SER A 60 -2.19 -4.81 -15.05
N GLY A 61 -2.95 -5.86 -14.68
CA GLY A 61 -4.05 -6.41 -15.49
C GLY A 61 -5.44 -6.22 -14.86
N SER A 62 -5.51 -5.70 -13.65
CA SER A 62 -6.78 -5.47 -12.93
C SER A 62 -6.82 -4.07 -12.35
N ARG A 63 -7.98 -3.39 -12.45
CA ARG A 63 -8.14 -2.03 -11.92
C ARG A 63 -8.02 -2.01 -10.40
N TYR A 64 -8.71 -2.92 -9.71
CA TYR A 64 -8.71 -3.08 -8.25
C TYR A 64 -8.26 -4.49 -7.84
N LEU A 65 -8.10 -4.75 -6.54
CA LEU A 65 -7.62 -6.03 -6.03
C LEU A 65 -8.53 -7.21 -6.42
N CYS A 66 -9.84 -6.99 -6.47
CA CYS A 66 -10.83 -8.03 -6.77
C CYS A 66 -11.55 -7.81 -8.12
N GLY A 67 -10.88 -7.20 -9.11
CA GLY A 67 -11.45 -6.94 -10.44
C GLY A 67 -11.81 -5.48 -10.67
N ASP A 68 -12.99 -5.23 -11.24
CA ASP A 68 -13.42 -3.89 -11.67
C ASP A 68 -14.22 -3.10 -10.62
N LYS A 69 -14.51 -3.70 -9.47
CA LYS A 69 -15.23 -3.05 -8.38
C LYS A 69 -14.32 -2.81 -7.19
N LEU A 70 -14.39 -1.61 -6.63
CA LEU A 70 -13.74 -1.27 -5.36
C LEU A 70 -14.31 -2.13 -4.24
N THR A 71 -13.44 -2.71 -3.41
CA THR A 71 -13.81 -3.53 -2.25
C THR A 71 -13.18 -3.01 -0.97
N LEU A 72 -13.55 -3.59 0.17
CA LEU A 72 -12.92 -3.27 1.46
C LEU A 72 -11.42 -3.59 1.48
N ALA A 73 -10.98 -4.58 0.69
CA ALA A 73 -9.55 -4.89 0.54
C ALA A 73 -8.79 -3.69 -0.03
N ASP A 74 -9.40 -2.99 -0.98
CA ASP A 74 -8.81 -1.81 -1.62
C ASP A 74 -8.69 -0.64 -0.66
N VAL A 75 -9.75 -0.36 0.09
CA VAL A 75 -9.77 0.70 1.11
C VAL A 75 -8.65 0.46 2.15
N CYS A 76 -8.53 -0.77 2.62
CA CYS A 76 -7.52 -1.10 3.61
C CYS A 76 -6.09 -1.01 3.04
N LEU A 77 -5.85 -1.43 1.79
CA LEU A 77 -4.55 -1.26 1.13
C LEU A 77 -4.24 0.23 0.90
N PHE A 78 -5.20 1.00 0.38
CA PHE A 78 -5.07 2.43 0.12
C PHE A 78 -4.60 3.21 1.35
N THR A 79 -5.20 2.95 2.52
CA THR A 79 -4.78 3.62 3.77
C THR A 79 -3.33 3.36 4.14
N THR A 80 -2.76 2.24 3.68
CA THR A 80 -1.35 1.91 3.85
C THR A 80 -0.49 2.63 2.80
N LEU A 81 -0.87 2.58 1.53
CA LEU A 81 -0.11 3.20 0.43
C LEU A 81 0.01 4.73 0.60
N ILE A 82 -1.08 5.42 0.92
CA ILE A 82 -1.10 6.89 1.04
C ILE A 82 -0.15 7.42 2.13
N ARG A 83 0.20 6.58 3.12
CA ARG A 83 1.14 6.91 4.20
C ARG A 83 2.56 6.38 3.97
N PHE A 84 2.76 5.57 2.94
CA PHE A 84 4.00 4.82 2.77
C PHE A 84 5.20 5.75 2.53
N ASP A 85 5.12 6.59 1.49
CA ASP A 85 6.20 7.50 1.13
C ASP A 85 6.35 8.67 2.11
N LEU A 86 5.22 9.09 2.71
CA LEU A 86 5.17 10.16 3.71
C LEU A 86 5.79 9.79 5.05
N VAL A 87 5.59 8.55 5.49
CA VAL A 87 5.88 8.11 6.85
C VAL A 87 6.69 6.83 6.84
N TYR A 88 6.17 5.73 6.30
CA TYR A 88 6.76 4.41 6.54
C TYR A 88 8.15 4.25 5.95
N ASN A 89 8.40 4.86 4.79
CA ASN A 89 9.70 4.84 4.14
C ASN A 89 10.80 5.37 5.07
N VAL A 90 10.56 6.51 5.72
CA VAL A 90 11.54 7.15 6.62
C VAL A 90 11.43 6.59 8.04
N MET A 91 10.23 6.57 8.61
CA MET A 91 10.01 6.28 10.02
C MET A 91 10.19 4.81 10.36
N PHE A 92 9.74 3.91 9.48
CA PHE A 92 9.87 2.46 9.65
C PHE A 92 11.01 1.86 8.85
N LYS A 93 11.85 2.71 8.24
CA LYS A 93 12.99 2.33 7.41
C LYS A 93 12.60 1.47 6.20
N CYS A 94 11.36 1.55 5.71
CA CYS A 94 10.92 0.84 4.51
C CYS A 94 11.46 1.51 3.22
N THR A 95 12.78 1.61 3.07
CA THR A 95 13.44 2.50 2.10
C THR A 95 13.80 1.87 0.75
N LYS A 96 13.59 0.55 0.57
CA LYS A 96 14.03 -0.17 -0.65
C LYS A 96 13.45 0.40 -1.95
N LYS A 97 12.19 0.85 -1.91
CA LYS A 97 11.48 1.46 -3.04
C LYS A 97 10.29 2.26 -2.53
N LYS A 98 10.02 3.42 -3.13
CA LYS A 98 8.85 4.26 -2.85
C LYS A 98 7.64 3.80 -3.65
N VAL A 99 6.43 4.07 -3.15
CA VAL A 99 5.18 3.78 -3.87
C VAL A 99 5.13 4.50 -5.21
N VAL A 100 5.59 5.75 -5.29
CA VAL A 100 5.66 6.49 -6.57
C VAL A 100 6.51 5.79 -7.64
N GLU A 101 7.45 4.92 -7.26
CA GLU A 101 8.30 4.18 -8.19
C GLU A 101 7.64 2.87 -8.69
N TYR A 102 6.45 2.54 -8.18
CA TYR A 102 5.62 1.43 -8.65
C TYR A 102 4.53 1.95 -9.57
N GLN A 103 4.68 1.71 -10.88
CA GLN A 103 3.75 2.23 -11.89
C GLN A 103 2.28 1.88 -11.60
N ASN A 104 1.99 0.61 -11.28
CA ASN A 104 0.61 0.18 -11.08
C ASN A 104 0.08 0.55 -9.69
N LEU A 105 0.89 0.39 -8.64
CA LEU A 105 0.49 0.76 -7.27
C LEU A 105 0.27 2.27 -7.12
N HIS A 106 1.15 3.09 -7.70
CA HIS A 106 1.01 4.54 -7.67
C HIS A 106 -0.27 4.97 -8.38
N GLY A 107 -0.47 4.50 -9.62
CA GLY A 107 -1.70 4.79 -10.36
C GLY A 107 -2.94 4.33 -9.60
N TYR A 108 -2.90 3.14 -8.98
CA TYR A 108 -4.01 2.59 -8.19
C TYR A 108 -4.33 3.46 -6.96
N MET A 109 -3.29 3.92 -6.26
CA MET A 109 -3.44 4.83 -5.13
C MET A 109 -4.08 6.16 -5.58
N CYS A 110 -3.64 6.73 -6.71
CA CYS A 110 -4.21 7.95 -7.27
C CYS A 110 -5.66 7.76 -7.73
N ASP A 111 -6.00 6.63 -8.37
CA ASP A 111 -7.38 6.29 -8.78
C ASP A 111 -8.33 6.32 -7.58
N ILE A 112 -7.96 5.68 -6.47
CA ILE A 112 -8.77 5.70 -5.24
C ILE A 112 -8.79 7.10 -4.60
N TYR A 113 -7.67 7.82 -4.59
CA TYR A 113 -7.58 9.17 -4.03
C TYR A 113 -8.52 10.17 -4.72
N GLN A 114 -8.71 10.00 -6.04
CA GLN A 114 -9.54 10.86 -6.89
C GLN A 114 -11.03 10.49 -6.88
N ILE A 115 -11.42 9.41 -6.20
CA ILE A 115 -12.84 9.11 -5.95
C ILE A 115 -13.46 10.28 -5.17
N PRO A 116 -14.68 10.75 -5.53
CA PRO A 116 -15.34 11.86 -4.84
C PRO A 116 -15.31 11.71 -3.31
N HIS A 117 -14.96 12.80 -2.63
CA HIS A 117 -14.82 12.91 -1.17
C HIS A 117 -13.66 12.14 -0.52
N VAL A 118 -12.92 11.28 -1.23
CA VAL A 118 -11.80 10.53 -0.62
C VAL A 118 -10.64 11.47 -0.26
N ALA A 119 -10.26 12.37 -1.15
CA ALA A 119 -9.18 13.34 -0.89
C ALA A 119 -9.45 14.20 0.36
N GLU A 120 -10.71 14.56 0.62
CA GLU A 120 -11.13 15.34 1.80
C GLU A 120 -10.87 14.59 3.12
N THR A 121 -10.88 13.26 3.10
CA THR A 121 -10.55 12.43 4.26
C THR A 121 -9.04 12.29 4.50
N CYS A 122 -8.21 12.72 3.55
CA CYS A 122 -6.77 12.50 3.55
C CYS A 122 -5.99 13.75 3.99
N ASN A 123 -6.03 14.09 5.28
CA ASN A 123 -5.19 15.15 5.83
C ASN A 123 -3.73 14.67 6.00
N LEU A 124 -2.89 14.92 4.99
CA LEU A 124 -1.51 14.42 4.92
C LEU A 124 -0.61 15.02 6.01
N ASP A 125 -0.80 16.30 6.35
CA ASP A 125 -0.08 16.95 7.45
C ASP A 125 -0.39 16.29 8.80
N ALA A 126 -1.67 16.05 9.09
CA ALA A 126 -2.11 15.37 10.30
C ALA A 126 -1.61 13.93 10.35
N MET A 127 -1.54 13.23 9.21
CA MET A 127 -0.90 11.92 9.14
C MET A 127 0.56 11.99 9.53
N MET A 128 1.35 12.91 8.95
CA MET A 128 2.76 13.06 9.30
C MET A 128 2.94 13.42 10.78
N ASP A 129 2.19 14.40 11.29
CA ASP A 129 2.25 14.82 12.68
C ASP A 129 1.93 13.67 13.64
N GLY A 130 0.91 12.86 13.31
CA GLY A 130 0.51 11.66 14.04
C GLY A 130 1.67 10.69 14.31
N TYR A 131 2.58 10.54 13.34
CA TYR A 131 3.73 9.65 13.46
C TYR A 131 4.97 10.36 13.99
N TYR A 132 5.37 11.49 13.40
CA TYR A 132 6.64 12.13 13.73
C TYR A 132 6.64 12.84 15.09
N LYS A 133 5.50 13.34 15.58
CA LYS A 133 5.42 14.06 16.86
C LYS A 133 5.05 13.16 18.04
N PHE A 134 4.30 12.09 17.80
CA PHE A 134 3.71 11.29 18.87
C PHE A 134 4.24 9.85 18.95
N LEU A 135 4.89 9.33 17.91
CA LEU A 135 5.39 7.95 17.92
C LEU A 135 6.79 7.85 18.55
N PHE A 136 6.81 7.88 19.88
CA PHE A 136 7.96 7.50 20.68
C PHE A 136 8.12 5.97 20.69
N PRO A 137 9.35 5.38 20.65
CA PRO A 137 10.68 6.01 20.74
C PRO A 137 11.37 6.29 19.39
N LEU A 138 10.68 6.08 18.26
CA LEU A 138 11.37 6.04 16.95
C LEU A 138 11.89 7.40 16.49
N ASN A 139 11.25 8.51 16.90
CA ASN A 139 11.68 9.87 16.56
C ASN A 139 11.87 10.76 17.80
N PRO A 140 12.97 10.61 18.58
CA PRO A 140 13.15 11.36 19.82
C PRO A 140 13.16 12.87 19.66
N GLY A 141 13.58 13.38 18.48
CA GLY A 141 13.64 14.81 18.21
C GLY A 141 12.29 15.44 17.88
N ASN A 142 11.24 14.65 17.65
CA ASN A 142 9.93 15.11 17.16
C ASN A 142 9.99 16.00 15.90
N ILE A 143 11.09 15.89 15.14
CA ILE A 143 11.29 16.64 13.90
C ILE A 143 10.52 15.94 12.80
N ARG A 144 9.64 16.69 12.14
CA ARG A 144 8.90 16.25 10.96
C ARG A 144 9.71 16.60 9.70
N PRO A 145 9.97 15.64 8.79
CA PRO A 145 10.60 15.95 7.51
C PRO A 145 9.66 16.75 6.60
N VAL A 146 10.23 17.46 5.63
CA VAL A 146 9.45 18.11 4.58
C VAL A 146 8.70 17.06 3.77
N MET A 147 7.45 17.34 3.42
CA MET A 147 6.63 16.45 2.60
C MET A 147 7.29 16.23 1.23
N PRO A 148 7.45 14.98 0.78
CA PRO A 148 7.87 14.69 -0.59
C PRO A 148 6.86 15.29 -1.59
N TYR A 149 7.37 15.97 -2.63
CA TYR A 149 6.53 16.54 -3.70
C TYR A 149 5.59 15.51 -4.34
N ALA A 150 6.08 14.27 -4.52
CA ALA A 150 5.29 13.14 -5.05
C ALA A 150 4.11 12.70 -4.16
N SER A 151 3.99 13.23 -2.95
CA SER A 151 2.86 12.97 -2.05
C SER A 151 1.97 14.20 -1.88
N ALA A 152 2.29 15.32 -2.52
CA ALA A 152 1.48 16.52 -2.45
C ALA A 152 0.12 16.33 -3.16
N HIS A 153 -0.90 17.07 -2.72
CA HIS A 153 -2.26 16.94 -3.23
C HIS A 153 -2.31 17.12 -4.75
N GLU A 154 -1.62 18.14 -5.28
CA GLU A 154 -1.55 18.43 -6.71
C GLU A 154 -0.91 17.28 -7.52
N PHE A 155 0.02 16.54 -6.94
CA PHE A 155 0.65 15.40 -7.60
C PHE A 155 -0.29 14.18 -7.62
N LEU A 156 -1.01 13.95 -6.52
CA LEU A 156 -1.97 12.85 -6.40
C LEU A 156 -3.21 13.04 -7.29
N LEU A 157 -3.51 14.26 -7.73
CA LEU A 157 -4.58 14.57 -8.68
C LEU A 157 -4.18 14.41 -10.15
N GLN A 158 -2.93 14.04 -10.45
CA GLN A 158 -2.51 13.78 -11.83
C GLN A 158 -3.25 12.57 -12.42
N SER A 159 -3.43 12.56 -13.75
CA SER A 159 -4.09 11.43 -14.42
C SER A 159 -3.33 10.13 -14.15
N HIS A 160 -4.04 9.13 -13.65
CA HIS A 160 -3.51 7.79 -13.39
C HIS A 160 -3.73 6.83 -14.57
N ASN A 161 -4.59 7.19 -15.53
CA ASN A 161 -4.95 6.39 -16.70
C ASN A 161 -5.30 4.94 -16.31
N ARG A 162 -6.13 4.67 -15.30
CA ARG A 162 -6.47 3.29 -14.88
C ARG A 162 -7.87 2.85 -15.30
N GLU A 163 -8.67 3.80 -15.76
CA GLU A 163 -10.00 3.61 -16.32
C GLU A 163 -10.02 2.68 -17.54
N TYR A 164 -8.93 2.59 -18.31
CA TYR A 164 -8.86 1.68 -19.46
C TYR A 164 -8.96 0.20 -19.06
N LEU A 165 -8.49 -0.15 -17.85
CA LEU A 165 -8.48 -1.54 -17.36
C LEU A 165 -9.89 -2.10 -17.15
N SER A 166 -10.87 -1.24 -16.83
CA SER A 166 -12.27 -1.65 -16.70
C SER A 166 -12.95 -1.90 -18.06
N THR A 167 -12.56 -1.17 -19.10
CA THR A 167 -13.14 -1.32 -20.45
C THR A 167 -12.62 -2.58 -21.15
N SER A 168 -11.38 -2.97 -20.88
CA SER A 168 -10.76 -4.17 -21.47
C SER A 168 -11.43 -5.47 -21.01
N GLN A 169 -11.93 -5.54 -19.76
CA GLN A 169 -12.61 -6.73 -19.23
C GLN A 169 -14.03 -6.91 -19.82
N GLN A 170 -14.74 -5.81 -20.11
CA GLN A 170 -16.04 -5.86 -20.79
C GLN A 170 -15.94 -6.34 -22.25
N SER A 171 -14.86 -5.97 -22.94
CA SER A 171 -14.63 -6.35 -24.34
C SER A 171 -14.33 -7.86 -24.48
N ALA A 172 -13.62 -8.42 -23.50
CA ALA A 172 -13.32 -9.86 -23.44
C ALA A 172 -14.56 -10.72 -23.12
N GLN A 173 -15.52 -10.21 -22.34
CA GLN A 173 -16.76 -10.95 -22.02
C GLN A 173 -17.73 -11.02 -23.21
N ILE A 174 -17.78 -9.99 -24.06
CA ILE A 174 -18.68 -9.93 -25.22
C ILE A 174 -18.25 -10.91 -26.33
N LEU A 175 -16.97 -11.24 -26.44
CA LEU A 175 -16.43 -12.15 -27.47
C LEU A 175 -16.51 -13.65 -27.09
N VAL A 176 -16.95 -13.97 -25.88
CA VAL A 176 -17.13 -15.36 -25.38
C VAL A 176 -18.62 -15.69 -25.18
N SER A 177 -19.52 -14.81 -25.66
CA SER A 177 -20.99 -14.97 -25.65
C SER A 177 -21.51 -15.37 -27.02
#